data_AF-A0A0F3KUB1-F1
#
_entry.id   AF-A0A0F3KUB1-F1
#
_cell.length_a   1.000
_cell.length_b   1.000
_cell.length_c   1.000
_cell.angle_alpha   90.00
_cell.angle_beta   90.00
_cell.angle_gamma   90.00
#
_symmetry.space_group_name_H-M   'P 1'
#
loop_
_entity.id
_entity.type
_entity.pdbx_description
1 polymer ?
#
loop_
_entity_poly.entity_id
_entity_poly.type
_entity_poly.pdbx_seq_one_letter_code
_entity_poly.pdbx_strand_id
1 'polypeptide(L)' 'MLVFDIPLHPPGDTWHVNQPDGRCHSFDGRHAAVTFAAKLAARLDSTEGGAYLSIEGEDGKWRLFTPELKAPLRN' A
#
# COMPACT_ATOMS: atom_id res chain seq x y z
N MET A 1 1.48 12.31 5.86
CA MET A 1 0.58 11.23 5.44
C MET A 1 1.17 10.53 4.24
N LEU A 2 1.54 9.27 4.41
CA LEU A 2 2.12 8.42 3.35
C LEU A 2 1.06 7.45 2.85
N VAL A 3 0.97 7.25 1.54
CA VAL A 3 0.02 6.32 0.92
C VAL A 3 0.77 5.43 -0.07
N PHE A 4 0.61 4.13 0.09
CA PHE A 4 1.15 3.12 -0.83
C PHE A 4 0.04 2.66 -1.77
N ASP A 5 0.11 3.06 -3.04
CA ASP A 5 -0.85 2.64 -4.07
C ASP A 5 -0.53 1.24 -4.59
N ILE A 6 -1.54 0.35 -4.56
CA ILE A 6 -1.43 -1.01 -5.08
C ILE A 6 -2.55 -1.24 -6.12
N PRO A 7 -2.25 -1.08 -7.42
CA PRO A 7 -3.24 -1.24 -8.48
C PRO A 7 -3.68 -2.71 -8.60
N LEU A 8 -4.82 -2.93 -9.25
CA LEU A 8 -5.29 -4.26 -9.61
C LEU A 8 -4.35 -4.92 -10.62
N HIS A 9 -3.90 -4.15 -11.60
CA HIS A 9 -2.94 -4.55 -12.62
C HIS A 9 -1.71 -3.64 -12.55
N PRO A 10 -0.50 -4.20 -12.48
CA PRO A 10 0.71 -3.41 -12.38
C PRO A 10 1.10 -2.84 -13.76
N PRO A 11 1.67 -1.63 -13.81
CA PRO A 11 2.36 -1.16 -15.02
C PRO A 11 3.59 -2.05 -15.28
N GLY A 12 3.61 -2.77 -16.40
CA GLY A 12 4.76 -3.61 -16.78
C GLY A 12 4.86 -4.94 -16.03
N ASP A 13 3.71 -5.58 -15.74
CA ASP A 13 3.59 -6.94 -15.21
C ASP A 13 4.14 -7.21 -13.79
N THR A 14 4.76 -6.22 -13.13
CA THR A 14 5.26 -6.33 -11.75
C THR A 14 4.78 -5.21 -10.85
N TRP A 15 4.30 -5.53 -9.65
CA TRP A 15 3.88 -4.52 -8.67
C TRP A 15 5.09 -3.85 -8.04
N HIS A 16 4.99 -2.55 -7.85
CA HIS A 16 6.05 -1.73 -7.25
C HIS A 16 5.55 -1.06 -5.98
N VAL A 17 6.36 -1.11 -4.92
CA VAL A 17 6.14 -0.34 -3.69
C VAL A 17 7.33 0.58 -3.49
N ASN A 18 7.08 1.89 -3.61
CA ASN A 18 8.08 2.93 -3.39
C ASN A 18 8.14 3.30 -1.91
N GLN A 19 9.35 3.42 -1.38
CA GLN A 19 9.62 3.87 -0.02
C GLN A 19 9.90 5.37 0.00
N PRO A 20 9.68 6.05 1.14
CA PRO A 20 9.98 7.47 1.29
C PRO A 20 11.46 7.83 1.07
N ASP A 21 12.37 6.87 1.29
CA ASP A 21 13.83 7.03 1.08
C ASP A 21 14.26 6.89 -0.39
N GLY A 22 13.30 6.74 -1.32
CA GLY A 22 13.55 6.59 -2.75
C GLY A 22 13.81 5.16 -3.21
N ARG A 23 13.80 4.16 -2.31
CA ARG A 23 13.92 2.75 -2.71
C ARG A 23 12.62 2.24 -3.32
N CYS A 24 12.73 1.34 -4.30
CA CYS A 24 11.59 0.65 -4.91
C CYS A 24 11.76 -0.86 -4.74
N HIS A 25 10.68 -1.54 -4.34
CA HIS A 25 10.62 -3.00 -4.30
C HIS A 25 9.63 -3.52 -5.33
N SER A 26 10.07 -4.47 -6.15
CA SER A 26 9.25 -5.15 -7.15
C SER A 26 8.74 -6.48 -6.63
N PHE A 27 7.52 -6.84 -7.02
CA PHE A 27 6.86 -8.09 -6.65
C PHE A 27 6.13 -8.69 -7.86
N ASP A 28 6.28 -10.00 -8.05
CA ASP A 28 5.57 -10.74 -9.12
C ASP A 28 4.09 -10.98 -8.78
N GLY A 29 3.69 -10.72 -7.54
CA GLY A 29 2.34 -10.97 -7.06
C GLY A 29 1.78 -9.81 -6.26
N ARG A 30 0.56 -9.40 -6.61
CA ARG A 30 -0.20 -8.36 -5.90
C ARG A 30 -0.25 -8.56 -4.40
N HIS A 31 -0.50 -9.80 -3.97
CA HIS A 31 -0.64 -10.13 -2.56
C HIS A 31 0.67 -9.90 -1.78
N ALA A 32 1.82 -10.19 -2.41
CA ALA A 32 3.13 -9.95 -1.82
C ALA A 32 3.39 -8.44 -1.68
N ALA A 33 3.03 -7.65 -2.71
CA ALA A 33 3.13 -6.19 -2.66
C ALA A 33 2.25 -5.59 -1.56
N VAL A 34 0.98 -6.02 -1.44
CA VAL A 34 0.08 -5.58 -0.34
C VAL A 34 0.67 -5.92 1.03
N THR A 35 1.14 -7.15 1.22
CA THR A 35 1.72 -7.60 2.49
C THR A 35 2.97 -6.79 2.86
N PHE A 36 3.82 -6.50 1.89
CA PHE A 36 5.01 -5.67 2.09
C PHE A 36 4.62 -4.23 2.43
N ALA A 37 3.73 -3.62 1.66
CA ALA A 37 3.24 -2.26 1.89
C ALA A 37 2.58 -2.13 3.28
N ALA A 38 1.82 -3.13 3.73
CA ALA A 38 1.19 -3.14 5.06
C ALA A 38 2.23 -3.13 6.19
N LYS A 39 3.26 -3.98 6.08
CA LYS A 39 4.37 -4.02 7.04
C LYS A 39 5.18 -2.72 7.04
N LEU A 40 5.41 -2.15 5.86
CA LEU A 40 6.12 -0.88 5.72
C LEU A 40 5.31 0.27 6.32
N ALA A 41 4.01 0.35 6.01
CA ALA A 41 3.11 1.33 6.58
C ALA A 41 3.05 1.23 8.10
N ALA A 42 2.95 0.02 8.69
CA ALA A 42 2.93 -0.15 10.15
C ALA A 42 4.21 0.37 10.82
N ARG A 43 5.37 0.15 10.19
CA ARG A 43 6.66 0.68 10.69
C ARG A 43 6.68 2.20 10.66
N LEU A 44 6.18 2.81 9.60
CA LEU A 44 6.20 4.26 9.41
C LEU A 44 5.09 4.99 10.20
N ASP A 45 3.95 4.35 10.43
CA ASP A 45 2.84 4.92 11.19
C ASP A 45 3.23 5.21 12.63
N SER A 46 4.04 4.33 13.23
CA SER A 46 4.60 4.51 14.57
C SER A 46 5.58 5.68 14.72
N THR A 47 6.06 6.27 13.60
CA THR A 47 7.10 7.30 13.60
C THR A 47 6.66 8.64 12.99
N GLU A 48 5.82 8.64 11.95
CA GLU A 48 5.50 9.86 11.18
C GLU A 48 4.01 10.24 11.14
N GLY A 49 3.12 9.46 11.77
CA GLY A 49 1.69 9.77 11.86
C GLY A 49 0.96 9.62 10.53
N GLY A 50 0.36 8.45 10.32
CA GLY A 50 -0.59 8.18 9.25
C GLY A 50 0.07 7.65 7.98
N ALA A 51 0.39 6.36 7.97
CA ALA A 51 0.72 5.62 6.75
C ALA A 51 -0.43 4.67 6.36
N TYR A 52 -0.83 4.71 5.10
CA TYR A 52 -2.00 4.01 4.58
C TYR A 52 -1.70 3.25 3.30
N LEU A 53 -2.59 2.35 2.94
CA LEU A 53 -2.59 1.63 1.68
C LEU A 53 -3.80 2.05 0.87
N SER A 54 -3.62 2.32 -0.41
CA SER A 54 -4.68 2.59 -1.36
C SER A 54 -4.71 1.44 -2.35
N ILE A 55 -5.76 0.62 -2.30
CA ILE A 55 -5.85 -0.64 -3.04
C ILE A 55 -7.03 -0.58 -4.00
N GLU A 56 -6.78 -0.85 -5.28
CA GLU A 56 -7.80 -0.88 -6.32
C GLU A 56 -8.61 -2.20 -6.31
N GLY A 57 -9.94 -2.13 -6.29
CA GLY A 57 -10.79 -3.32 -6.41
C GLY A 57 -10.91 -3.82 -7.84
N GLU A 58 -11.41 -5.04 -8.01
CA GLU A 58 -11.85 -5.55 -9.33
C GLU A 58 -12.95 -4.71 -9.96
N ASP A 59 -13.66 -3.92 -9.14
CA ASP A 59 -14.64 -2.94 -9.58
C ASP A 59 -14.03 -1.60 -10.05
N GLY A 60 -12.70 -1.52 -10.16
CA GLY A 60 -11.95 -0.32 -10.54
C GLY A 60 -11.97 0.79 -9.49
N LYS A 61 -12.49 0.53 -8.28
CA LYS A 61 -12.56 1.53 -7.21
C LYS A 61 -11.39 1.42 -6.25
N TRP A 62 -10.78 2.55 -5.96
CA TRP A 62 -9.71 2.68 -4.98
C TRP A 62 -10.27 2.80 -3.56
N ARG A 63 -9.69 2.06 -2.62
CA ARG A 63 -10.08 2.04 -1.21
C ARG A 63 -8.86 2.23 -0.33
N LEU A 64 -9.03 3.04 0.71
CA LEU A 64 -7.98 3.33 1.67
C LEU A 64 -8.07 2.36 2.85
N PHE A 65 -6.92 1.88 3.31
CA PHE A 65 -6.77 0.96 4.42
C PHE A 65 -5.65 1.42 5.35
N THR A 66 -5.82 1.13 6.64
CA THR A 66 -4.74 1.25 7.63
C THR A 66 -3.74 0.11 7.46
N PRO A 67 -2.57 0.14 8.15
CA PRO A 67 -1.60 -0.94 8.09
C PRO A 67 -2.15 -2.32 8.48
N GLU A 68 -3.22 -2.37 9.30
CA GLU A 68 -3.93 -3.60 9.69
C GLU A 68 -4.87 -4.12 8.59
N LEU A 69 -4.86 -3.51 7.39
CA LEU A 69 -5.74 -3.82 6.26
C LEU A 69 -7.23 -3.71 6.61
N LYS A 70 -7.55 -2.82 7.55
CA LYS A 70 -8.92 -2.43 7.87
C LYS A 70 -9.19 -1.06 7.27
N ALA A 71 -10.46 -0.81 6.92
CA ALA A 71 -10.85 0.54 6.53
C ALA A 71 -10.56 1.49 7.71
N PRO A 72 -10.00 2.69 7.47
CA PRO A 72 -9.82 3.67 8.52
C PRO A 72 -11.18 3.98 9.16
N LEU A 73 -11.23 3.99 10.50
CA LEU A 73 -12.42 4.41 11.22
C LEU A 73 -12.71 5.86 10.82
N ARG A 74 -13.89 6.09 10.24
CA ARG A 74 -14.39 7.45 10.02
C ARG A 74 -14.72 8.03 11.39
N ASN A 75 -13.91 8.97 11.88
CA ASN A 75 -14.34 9.88 12.95
C ASN A 75 -15.34 10.90 12.40
#